data_AF-B6JCS6-F1
#
_entry.id   AF-B6JCS6-F1
#
_cell.length_a   1.000
_cell.length_b   1.000
_cell.length_c   1.000
_cell.angle_alpha   90.00
_cell.angle_beta   90.00
_cell.angle_gamma   90.00
#
_symmetry.space_group_name_H-M   'P 1'
#
loop_
_entity.id
_entity.type
_entity.pdbx_description
1 polymer ?
#
loop_
_entity_poly.entity_id
_entity_poly.type
_entity_poly.pdbx_seq_one_letter_code
_entity_poly.pdbx_strand_id
1 'polypeptide(L)'
;MAAVSANKLELLQIADAVAREKSIDRSIVIAAMEDAIAKAARARYGSETDVHAEIDSKKGELRLSRHMLVVETVENPANQISLEDAKRANPTAQIGDTIADTLPPLEYGRIAAQSAKQVIVQKVREAERDRQYQEFKDRIGEIVNGIVKRVEYGSVIVDLGRGEAIVRRDEMLPREALRNGDRIRAYIFDVRRETRGPQIFLSRTHPQFMAKLFAQEVPEIYDGIVEIKAVARDPGSRAKIGVISRDSSVDPVGACVGMRGSRVQAVVNELQGEKIDIIPWSPDIATFVVNALAPAEVAKVVIDEDRERIEVVVPDTQLSLAIGRRGQNVRLASQLTGWDIDILTEQEESERRQADFENSTRVFMEALNVDEVVGQLLASEGFSSVEELVLVDVRELAGIEGFDEETANELQSRAREYLEHLEAELEAKRKELGVEDAMKDVPGITGKILVKLGENDVKTVEDLAGCATDDLVGWTERKDGETVKHDGFLDASETSRDEAEALIMQARLAAGWITEADLAKPSDDEEAADGDDAASEAHPA
;
A
#
# COMPACT_ATOMS: atom_id res chain seq x y z
N MET A 1 25.54 41.56 -53.35
CA MET A 1 24.21 41.39 -52.74
C MET A 1 24.42 41.28 -51.24
N ALA A 2 23.98 42.30 -50.49
CA ALA A 2 24.12 42.33 -49.04
C ALA A 2 23.16 41.29 -48.44
N ALA A 3 23.72 40.28 -47.76
CA ALA A 3 22.96 39.28 -47.03
C ALA A 3 22.23 39.97 -45.87
N VAL A 4 20.93 39.73 -45.78
CA VAL A 4 20.07 40.23 -44.71
C VAL A 4 20.46 39.51 -43.42
N SER A 5 21.33 40.14 -42.63
CA SER A 5 21.52 39.81 -41.22
C SER A 5 20.17 39.94 -40.53
N ALA A 6 19.62 38.83 -40.00
CA ALA A 6 18.45 38.88 -39.12
C ALA A 6 18.70 39.95 -38.03
N ASN A 7 17.76 40.86 -37.86
CA ASN A 7 17.95 42.00 -36.97
C ASN A 7 17.98 41.49 -35.52
N LYS A 8 18.97 41.91 -34.73
CA LYS A 8 19.18 41.49 -33.33
C LYS A 8 17.92 41.64 -32.44
N LEU A 9 17.06 42.61 -32.75
CA LEU A 9 15.77 42.83 -32.07
C LEU A 9 14.67 41.82 -32.43
N GLU A 10 14.73 41.20 -33.61
CA GLU A 10 13.70 40.26 -34.08
C GLU A 10 13.67 38.99 -33.22
N LEU A 11 14.83 38.50 -32.77
CA LEU A 11 14.91 37.32 -31.90
C LEU A 11 14.21 37.56 -30.55
N LEU A 12 14.44 38.73 -29.95
CA LEU A 12 13.79 39.09 -28.68
C LEU A 12 12.28 39.29 -28.87
N GLN A 13 11.85 39.92 -29.97
CA GLN A 13 10.44 40.10 -30.29
C GLN A 13 9.73 38.77 -30.55
N ILE A 14 10.40 37.80 -31.19
CA ILE A 14 9.89 36.45 -31.39
C ILE A 14 9.76 35.73 -30.04
N ALA A 15 10.78 35.83 -29.18
CA ALA A 15 10.73 35.25 -27.84
C ALA A 15 9.57 35.85 -27.01
N ASP A 16 9.38 37.16 -27.09
CA ASP A 16 8.29 37.87 -26.40
C ASP A 16 6.91 37.50 -26.95
N ALA A 17 6.77 37.34 -28.27
CA ALA A 17 5.54 36.91 -28.90
C ALA A 17 5.16 35.48 -28.50
N VAL A 18 6.13 34.56 -28.52
CA VAL A 18 5.92 33.16 -28.11
C VAL A 18 5.61 33.06 -26.61
N ALA A 19 6.35 33.79 -25.77
CA ALA A 19 6.11 33.84 -24.33
C ALA A 19 4.69 34.32 -24.00
N ARG A 20 4.20 35.35 -24.71
CA ARG A 20 2.82 35.86 -24.55
C ARG A 20 1.77 34.90 -25.09
N GLU A 21 1.99 34.30 -26.27
CA GLU A 21 1.02 33.37 -26.87
C GLU A 21 0.85 32.11 -26.02
N LYS A 22 1.94 31.62 -25.41
CA LYS A 22 1.96 30.37 -24.63
C LYS A 22 1.93 30.59 -23.12
N SER A 23 1.89 31.84 -22.64
CA SER A 23 1.87 32.18 -21.21
C SER A 23 3.01 31.55 -20.40
N ILE A 24 4.23 31.58 -20.96
CA ILE A 24 5.45 31.01 -20.36
C ILE A 24 6.47 32.13 -20.12
N ASP A 25 7.31 31.94 -19.11
CA ASP A 25 8.38 32.89 -18.80
C ASP A 25 9.36 33.04 -19.98
N ARG A 26 9.68 34.30 -20.26
CA ARG A 26 10.58 34.70 -21.36
C ARG A 26 11.94 34.02 -21.26
N SER A 27 12.46 33.82 -20.05
CA SER A 27 13.74 33.15 -19.81
C SER A 27 13.78 31.72 -20.34
N ILE A 28 12.69 30.97 -20.20
CA ILE A 28 12.56 29.58 -20.68
C ILE A 28 12.59 29.56 -22.21
N VAL A 29 11.93 30.52 -22.85
CA VAL A 29 11.92 30.65 -24.32
C VAL A 29 13.31 30.99 -24.84
N ILE A 30 14.04 31.89 -24.17
CA ILE A 30 15.42 32.25 -24.55
C ILE A 30 16.35 31.06 -24.40
N ALA A 31 16.30 30.33 -23.27
CA ALA A 31 17.09 29.12 -23.08
C ALA A 31 16.80 28.04 -24.13
N ALA A 32 15.52 27.88 -24.52
CA ALA A 32 15.14 26.96 -25.58
C ALA A 32 15.69 27.38 -26.96
N MET A 33 15.74 28.69 -27.22
CA MET A 33 16.34 29.23 -28.44
C MET A 33 17.86 29.01 -28.47
N GLU A 34 18.55 29.18 -27.34
CA GLU A 34 19.96 28.88 -27.16
C GLU A 34 20.24 27.40 -27.48
N ASP A 35 19.52 26.47 -26.85
CA ASP A 35 19.63 25.02 -27.11
C ASP A 35 19.45 24.67 -28.59
N ALA A 36 18.45 25.29 -29.23
CA ALA A 36 18.17 25.04 -30.63
C ALA A 36 19.27 25.56 -31.57
N ILE A 37 19.78 26.75 -31.28
CA ILE A 37 20.85 27.38 -32.03
C ILE A 37 22.15 26.59 -31.84
N ALA A 38 22.46 26.14 -30.62
CA ALA A 38 23.57 25.26 -30.32
C ALA A 38 23.49 23.96 -31.14
N LYS A 39 22.31 23.32 -31.18
CA LYS A 39 22.07 22.11 -31.98
C LYS A 39 22.26 22.35 -33.49
N ALA A 40 21.77 23.48 -34.02
CA ALA A 40 21.97 23.85 -35.41
C ALA A 40 23.46 24.14 -35.72
N ALA A 41 24.17 24.75 -34.77
CA ALA A 41 25.60 25.02 -34.89
C ALA A 41 26.44 23.73 -34.90
N ARG A 42 26.12 22.74 -34.06
CA ARG A 42 26.76 21.40 -34.10
C ARG A 42 26.62 20.74 -35.47
N ALA A 43 25.47 20.88 -36.14
CA ALA A 43 25.28 20.32 -37.49
C ALA A 43 26.21 20.96 -38.55
N ARG A 44 26.68 22.20 -38.34
CA ARG A 44 27.58 22.91 -39.27
C ARG A 44 29.06 22.77 -38.89
N TYR A 45 29.38 22.81 -37.61
CA TYR A 45 30.76 22.78 -37.10
C TYR A 45 31.27 21.38 -36.73
N GLY A 46 30.39 20.36 -36.77
CA GLY A 46 30.72 18.96 -36.48
C GLY A 46 29.90 18.46 -35.30
N SER A 47 29.27 17.29 -35.44
CA SER A 47 28.39 16.72 -34.41
C SER A 47 29.11 16.38 -33.10
N GLU A 48 30.42 16.18 -33.17
CA GLU A 48 31.27 15.86 -32.02
C GLU A 48 31.77 17.11 -31.26
N THR A 49 31.49 18.32 -31.78
CA THR A 49 31.85 19.58 -31.11
C THR A 49 30.83 19.94 -30.05
N ASP A 50 31.29 20.36 -28.87
CA ASP A 50 30.40 20.82 -27.80
C ASP A 50 30.13 22.33 -27.93
N VAL A 51 29.15 22.68 -28.76
CA VAL A 51 28.77 24.06 -29.02
C VAL A 51 27.71 24.54 -28.03
N HIS A 52 27.95 25.70 -27.43
CA HIS A 52 27.03 26.44 -26.59
C HIS A 52 26.63 27.75 -27.28
N ALA A 53 25.39 28.17 -27.05
CA ALA A 53 24.84 29.41 -27.54
C ALA A 53 24.36 30.23 -26.34
N GLU A 54 24.66 31.52 -26.33
CA GLU A 54 24.23 32.45 -25.27
C GLU A 54 23.58 33.67 -25.94
N ILE A 55 22.36 34.00 -25.52
CA ILE A 55 21.60 35.16 -25.99
C ILE A 55 21.48 36.17 -24.85
N ASP A 56 22.04 37.37 -25.05
CA ASP A 56 21.86 38.46 -24.10
C ASP A 56 20.37 38.87 -24.03
N SER A 57 19.74 38.65 -22.87
CA SER A 57 18.31 38.92 -22.63
C SER A 57 17.89 40.39 -22.80
N LYS A 58 18.83 41.34 -22.80
CA LYS A 58 18.58 42.78 -22.96
C LYS A 58 18.94 43.26 -24.36
N LYS A 59 20.06 42.80 -24.91
CA LYS A 59 20.59 43.28 -26.21
C LYS A 59 20.22 42.38 -27.40
N GLY A 60 19.83 41.14 -27.16
CA GLY A 60 19.56 40.13 -28.20
C GLY A 60 20.82 39.70 -28.94
N GLU A 61 22.01 39.95 -28.35
CA GLU A 61 23.27 39.55 -28.95
C GLU A 61 23.51 38.08 -28.67
N LEU A 62 23.63 37.31 -29.74
CA LEU A 62 23.98 35.91 -29.68
C LEU A 62 25.51 35.74 -29.72
N ARG A 63 26.04 34.93 -28.81
CA ARG A 63 27.41 34.41 -28.87
C ARG A 63 27.37 32.91 -29.01
N LEU A 64 28.23 32.38 -29.88
CA LEU A 64 28.48 30.96 -30.03
C LEU A 64 29.87 30.66 -29.49
N SER A 65 29.98 29.69 -28.60
CA SER A 65 31.25 29.17 -28.11
C SER A 65 31.30 27.67 -28.31
N ARG A 66 32.45 27.14 -28.72
CA ARG A 66 32.75 25.71 -28.55
C ARG A 66 33.51 25.53 -27.25
N HIS A 67 33.12 24.54 -26.47
CA HIS A 67 33.78 24.18 -25.23
C HIS A 67 34.73 23.02 -25.52
N MET A 68 36.00 23.19 -25.16
CA MET A 68 37.04 22.18 -25.32
C MET A 68 37.62 21.83 -23.95
N LEU A 69 37.66 20.54 -23.64
CA LEU A 69 38.24 20.01 -22.40
C LEU A 69 39.76 20.00 -22.49
N VAL A 70 40.44 20.57 -21.49
CA VAL A 70 41.90 20.58 -21.41
C VAL A 70 42.39 19.21 -20.93
N VAL A 71 43.12 18.51 -21.78
CA VAL A 71 43.66 17.16 -21.50
C VAL A 71 45.15 17.11 -21.78
N GLU A 72 45.83 16.12 -21.19
CA GLU A 72 47.25 15.89 -21.42
C GLU A 72 47.51 15.26 -22.80
N THR A 73 46.74 14.23 -23.15
CA THR A 73 46.80 13.57 -24.47
C THR A 73 45.46 13.78 -25.18
N VAL A 74 45.49 14.41 -26.35
CA VAL A 74 44.29 14.69 -27.15
C VAL A 74 43.90 13.43 -27.93
N GLU A 75 42.76 12.84 -27.59
CA GLU A 75 42.15 11.71 -28.29
C GLU A 75 41.13 12.18 -29.34
N ASN A 76 40.35 13.22 -29.02
CA ASN A 76 39.38 13.81 -29.93
C ASN A 76 39.61 15.34 -30.09
N PRO A 77 40.23 15.78 -31.20
CA PRO A 77 40.48 17.19 -31.46
C PRO A 77 39.24 18.08 -31.60
N ALA A 78 38.03 17.51 -31.71
CA ALA A 78 36.78 18.27 -31.84
C ALA A 78 36.29 18.85 -30.50
N ASN A 79 36.60 18.19 -29.38
CA ASN A 79 36.14 18.57 -28.04
C ASN A 79 37.25 18.59 -26.98
N GLN A 80 38.51 18.32 -27.35
CA GLN A 80 39.66 18.34 -26.46
C GLN A 80 40.76 19.29 -26.97
N ILE A 81 41.51 19.88 -26.04
CA ILE A 81 42.66 20.76 -26.32
C ILE A 81 43.84 20.37 -25.43
N SER A 82 45.06 20.47 -25.95
CA SER A 82 46.28 20.21 -25.18
C SER A 82 46.48 21.29 -24.11
N LEU A 83 47.13 20.95 -22.99
CA LEU A 83 47.47 21.94 -21.96
C LEU A 83 48.32 23.10 -22.51
N GLU A 84 49.21 22.81 -23.47
CA GLU A 84 50.05 23.83 -24.11
C GLU A 84 49.22 24.84 -24.92
N ASP A 85 48.27 24.36 -25.71
CA ASP A 85 47.39 25.22 -26.52
C ASP A 85 46.34 25.92 -25.67
N ALA A 86 45.82 25.26 -24.63
CA ALA A 86 44.92 25.87 -23.66
C ALA A 86 45.58 27.07 -22.96
N LYS A 87 46.86 26.94 -22.57
CA LYS A 87 47.65 28.01 -21.95
C LYS A 87 47.92 29.19 -22.87
N ARG A 88 47.88 29.00 -24.20
CA ARG A 88 47.98 30.11 -25.18
C ARG A 88 46.71 30.96 -25.18
N ALA A 89 45.54 30.35 -24.99
CA ALA A 89 44.27 31.07 -24.91
C ALA A 89 44.03 31.66 -23.52
N ASN A 90 44.34 30.90 -22.46
CA ASN A 90 44.25 31.34 -21.08
C ASN A 90 45.46 30.86 -20.26
N PRO A 91 46.38 31.75 -19.85
CA PRO A 91 47.60 31.38 -19.12
C PRO A 91 47.38 30.62 -17.80
N THR A 92 46.19 30.68 -17.22
CA THR A 92 45.86 30.00 -15.95
C THR A 92 45.21 28.61 -16.15
N ALA A 93 45.06 28.13 -17.39
CA ALA A 93 44.39 26.86 -17.67
C ALA A 93 45.12 25.64 -17.05
N GLN A 94 44.35 24.75 -16.44
CA GLN A 94 44.78 23.48 -15.86
C GLN A 94 44.13 22.29 -16.59
N ILE A 95 44.70 21.09 -16.40
CA ILE A 95 44.11 19.85 -16.92
C ILE A 95 42.77 19.62 -16.21
N GLY A 96 41.72 19.34 -16.99
CA GLY A 96 40.34 19.21 -16.51
C GLY A 96 39.49 20.48 -16.65
N ASP A 97 40.08 21.63 -16.96
CA ASP A 97 39.34 22.87 -17.25
C ASP A 97 38.66 22.82 -18.62
N THR A 98 37.66 23.68 -18.82
CA THR A 98 36.99 23.87 -20.12
C THR A 98 37.34 25.24 -20.69
N ILE A 99 37.91 25.27 -21.90
CA ILE A 99 38.19 26.50 -22.65
C ILE A 99 37.06 26.77 -23.62
N ALA A 100 36.46 27.95 -23.53
CA ALA A 100 35.46 28.43 -24.47
C ALA A 100 36.14 29.19 -25.62
N ASP A 101 36.08 28.63 -26.83
CA ASP A 101 36.56 29.27 -28.04
C ASP A 101 35.38 29.85 -28.83
N THR A 102 35.45 31.14 -29.16
CA THR A 102 34.33 31.87 -29.77
C THR A 102 34.22 31.53 -31.25
N LEU A 103 33.06 31.02 -31.65
CA LEU A 103 32.77 30.65 -33.03
C LEU A 103 32.25 31.84 -33.84
N PRO A 104 32.53 31.90 -35.16
CA PRO A 104 31.97 32.91 -36.03
C PRO A 104 30.42 32.89 -36.03
N PRO A 105 29.75 34.04 -36.22
CA PRO A 105 28.30 34.09 -36.35
C PRO A 105 27.81 33.21 -37.50
N LEU A 106 26.74 32.45 -37.24
CA LEU A 106 26.17 31.52 -38.20
C LEU A 106 24.96 32.16 -38.91
N GLU A 107 24.95 32.16 -40.24
CA GLU A 107 23.78 32.60 -41.01
C GLU A 107 22.64 31.59 -40.92
N TYR A 108 21.50 32.03 -40.36
CA TYR A 108 20.32 31.18 -40.19
C TYR A 108 19.63 30.95 -41.54
N GLY A 109 19.83 29.76 -42.10
CA GLY A 109 18.99 29.27 -43.19
C GLY A 109 17.57 28.90 -42.71
N ARG A 110 16.68 28.62 -43.67
CA ARG A 110 15.29 28.18 -43.41
C ARG A 110 15.18 26.94 -42.50
N ILE A 111 16.17 26.05 -42.56
CA ILE A 111 16.22 24.80 -41.78
C ILE A 111 16.47 25.07 -40.29
N ALA A 112 17.38 25.99 -39.95
CA ALA A 112 17.67 26.36 -38.56
C ALA A 112 16.45 27.02 -37.88
N ALA A 113 15.69 27.83 -38.61
CA ALA A 113 14.44 28.42 -38.11
C ALA A 113 13.36 27.35 -37.84
N GLN A 114 13.24 26.32 -38.69
CA GLN A 114 12.31 25.21 -38.45
C GLN A 114 12.73 24.33 -37.27
N SER A 115 14.03 24.02 -37.13
CA SER A 115 14.56 23.29 -35.98
C SER A 115 14.39 24.08 -34.68
N ALA A 116 14.61 25.40 -34.71
CA ALA A 116 14.36 26.28 -33.57
C ALA A 116 12.90 26.29 -33.16
N LYS A 117 11.96 26.40 -34.11
CA LYS A 117 10.54 26.28 -33.82
C LYS A 117 10.20 24.94 -33.13
N GLN A 118 10.79 23.83 -33.59
CA GLN A 118 10.53 22.51 -33.02
C GLN A 118 11.04 22.38 -31.58
N VAL A 119 12.27 22.85 -31.31
CA VAL A 119 12.86 22.83 -29.96
C VAL A 119 12.13 23.77 -29.01
N ILE A 120 11.74 24.97 -29.48
CA ILE A 120 10.92 25.91 -28.69
C ILE A 120 9.59 25.27 -28.32
N VAL A 121 8.87 24.67 -29.27
CA VAL A 121 7.59 24.00 -28.99
C VAL A 121 7.78 22.83 -28.01
N GLN A 122 8.88 22.08 -28.11
CA GLN A 122 9.19 21.01 -27.18
C GLN A 122 9.45 21.53 -25.76
N LYS A 123 10.31 22.55 -25.60
CA LYS A 123 10.65 23.16 -24.31
C LYS A 123 9.45 23.85 -23.67
N VAL A 124 8.60 24.48 -24.48
CA VAL A 124 7.30 25.03 -24.06
C VAL A 124 6.42 23.93 -23.46
N ARG A 125 6.30 22.78 -24.15
CA ARG A 125 5.55 21.63 -23.63
C ARG A 125 6.18 21.00 -22.38
N GLU A 126 7.50 21.00 -22.25
CA GLU A 126 8.19 20.54 -21.02
C GLU A 126 7.83 21.46 -19.84
N ALA A 127 7.92 22.78 -20.02
CA ALA A 127 7.57 23.74 -18.99
C ALA A 127 6.08 23.69 -18.59
N GLU A 128 5.17 23.53 -19.55
CA GLU A 128 3.73 23.35 -19.29
C GLU A 128 3.48 22.08 -18.46
N ARG A 129 4.14 20.97 -18.80
CA ARG A 129 4.05 19.69 -18.07
C ARG A 129 4.57 19.79 -16.65
N ASP A 130 5.72 20.41 -16.44
CA ASP A 130 6.30 20.59 -15.12
C ASP A 130 5.41 21.47 -14.23
N ARG A 131 4.85 22.54 -14.80
CA ARG A 131 3.90 23.39 -14.10
C ARG A 131 2.63 22.63 -13.69
N GLN A 132 2.06 21.84 -14.60
CA GLN A 132 0.89 21.02 -14.32
C GLN A 132 1.19 20.02 -13.20
N TYR A 133 2.35 19.35 -13.23
CA TYR A 133 2.73 18.43 -12.16
C TYR A 133 2.80 19.12 -10.80
N GLN A 134 3.47 20.29 -10.71
CA GLN A 134 3.62 21.01 -9.45
C GLN A 134 2.27 21.49 -8.89
N GLU A 135 1.31 21.81 -9.75
CA GLU A 135 -0.04 22.21 -9.32
C GLU A 135 -0.84 21.06 -8.69
N PHE A 136 -0.72 19.84 -9.22
CA PHE A 136 -1.53 18.71 -8.77
C PHE A 136 -0.85 17.81 -7.73
N LYS A 137 0.49 17.82 -7.64
CA LYS A 137 1.24 17.03 -6.65
C LYS A 137 0.76 17.32 -5.21
N ASP A 138 0.55 18.59 -4.90
CA ASP A 138 0.15 19.01 -3.55
C ASP A 138 -1.37 18.86 -3.29
N ARG A 139 -2.12 18.42 -4.31
CA ARG A 139 -3.58 18.25 -4.28
C ARG A 139 -4.02 16.79 -4.22
N ILE A 140 -3.07 15.87 -4.04
CA ILE A 140 -3.37 14.47 -3.72
C ILE A 140 -4.20 14.45 -2.43
N GLY A 141 -5.32 13.74 -2.43
CA GLY A 141 -6.27 13.76 -1.31
C GLY A 141 -7.47 14.68 -1.48
N GLU A 142 -7.56 15.44 -2.57
CA GLU A 142 -8.68 16.33 -2.85
C GLU A 142 -9.71 15.73 -3.83
N ILE A 143 -10.96 16.17 -3.69
CA ILE A 143 -11.99 15.96 -4.71
C ILE A 143 -11.87 17.04 -5.77
N VAL A 144 -11.78 16.62 -7.03
CA VAL A 144 -11.79 17.51 -8.18
C VAL A 144 -13.02 17.28 -9.05
N ASN A 145 -13.47 18.37 -9.66
CA ASN A 145 -14.57 18.37 -10.61
C ASN A 145 -13.98 18.49 -12.02
N GLY A 146 -14.43 17.65 -12.94
CA GLY A 146 -14.01 17.68 -14.33
C GLY A 146 -15.13 17.35 -15.30
N ILE A 147 -14.82 17.45 -16.59
CA ILE A 147 -15.72 17.08 -17.68
C ILE A 147 -15.11 15.91 -18.42
N VAL A 148 -15.88 14.85 -18.64
CA VAL A 148 -15.45 13.69 -19.41
C VAL A 148 -15.20 14.13 -20.86
N LYS A 149 -13.96 14.02 -21.32
CA LYS A 149 -13.55 14.42 -22.67
C LYS A 149 -13.64 13.29 -23.67
N ARG A 150 -13.28 12.07 -23.22
CA ARG A 150 -13.38 10.85 -24.02
C ARG A 150 -13.44 9.63 -23.10
N VAL A 151 -14.14 8.61 -23.58
CA VAL A 151 -14.25 7.30 -22.94
C VAL A 151 -13.54 6.31 -23.85
N GLU A 152 -12.49 5.68 -23.33
CA GLU A 152 -11.67 4.69 -24.04
C GLU A 152 -11.98 3.29 -23.47
N TYR A 153 -11.49 2.24 -24.14
CA TYR A 153 -11.66 0.87 -23.64
C TYR A 153 -10.78 0.67 -22.39
N GLY A 154 -11.40 0.75 -21.20
CA GLY A 154 -10.71 0.53 -19.92
C GLY A 154 -10.32 1.81 -19.16
N SER A 155 -10.55 3.00 -19.71
CA SER A 155 -10.27 4.26 -19.01
C SER A 155 -11.13 5.42 -19.49
N VAL A 156 -11.38 6.38 -18.60
CA VAL A 156 -12.08 7.62 -18.90
C VAL A 156 -11.12 8.78 -18.73
N ILE A 157 -11.01 9.61 -19.76
CA ILE A 157 -10.17 10.81 -19.75
C ILE A 157 -11.03 12.01 -19.39
N VAL A 158 -10.64 12.68 -18.32
CA VAL A 158 -11.35 13.79 -17.71
C VAL A 158 -10.53 15.07 -17.91
N ASP A 159 -11.19 16.11 -18.40
CA ASP A 159 -10.63 17.45 -18.49
C ASP A 159 -10.88 18.22 -17.19
N LEU A 160 -9.78 18.63 -16.55
CA LEU A 160 -9.79 19.46 -15.34
C LEU A 160 -9.60 20.96 -15.66
N GLY A 161 -9.59 21.33 -16.95
CA GLY A 161 -9.38 22.68 -17.48
C GLY A 161 -7.91 23.12 -17.52
N ARG A 162 -7.11 22.71 -16.53
CA ARG A 162 -5.65 22.96 -16.47
C ARG A 162 -4.80 21.74 -16.80
N GLY A 163 -5.43 20.62 -17.11
CA GLY A 163 -4.78 19.34 -17.35
C GLY A 163 -5.77 18.23 -17.67
N GLU A 164 -5.29 17.15 -18.28
CA GLU A 164 -6.04 15.90 -18.44
C GLU A 164 -5.73 14.97 -17.28
N ALA A 165 -6.76 14.26 -16.80
CA ALA A 165 -6.68 13.25 -15.77
C ALA A 165 -7.34 11.96 -16.25
N ILE A 166 -6.97 10.85 -15.66
CA ILE A 166 -7.42 9.51 -16.06
C ILE A 166 -8.10 8.81 -14.89
N VAL A 167 -9.29 8.27 -15.14
CA VAL A 167 -9.96 7.32 -14.27
C VAL A 167 -9.83 5.94 -14.93
N ARG A 168 -9.17 4.99 -14.28
CA ARG A 168 -9.08 3.61 -14.77
C ARG A 168 -10.39 2.87 -14.50
N ARG A 169 -10.65 1.79 -15.23
CA ARG A 169 -11.88 0.98 -15.05
C ARG A 169 -12.05 0.45 -13.63
N ASP A 170 -10.97 0.02 -12.99
CA ASP A 170 -10.99 -0.52 -11.62
C ASP A 170 -11.19 0.59 -10.57
N GLU A 171 -10.89 1.83 -10.97
CA GLU A 171 -11.10 3.05 -10.18
C GLU A 171 -12.45 3.72 -10.48
N MET A 172 -13.27 3.12 -11.35
CA MET A 172 -14.64 3.53 -11.64
C MET A 172 -15.65 2.68 -10.86
N LEU A 173 -16.81 3.27 -10.58
CA LEU A 173 -17.91 2.51 -9.97
C LEU A 173 -18.45 1.48 -10.98
N PRO A 174 -18.65 0.19 -10.60
CA PRO A 174 -18.98 -0.88 -11.54
C PRO A 174 -20.24 -0.68 -12.40
N ARG A 175 -21.19 0.15 -11.95
CA ARG A 175 -22.47 0.41 -12.63
C ARG A 175 -22.60 1.82 -13.19
N GLU A 176 -21.52 2.60 -13.14
CA GLU A 176 -21.53 3.98 -13.59
C GLU A 176 -21.20 4.06 -15.09
N ALA A 177 -22.13 4.64 -15.86
CA ALA A 177 -21.98 4.83 -17.29
C ALA A 177 -21.71 6.30 -17.61
N LEU A 178 -20.42 6.65 -17.72
CA LEU A 178 -20.00 7.99 -18.12
C LEU A 178 -20.01 8.14 -19.65
N ARG A 179 -20.45 9.30 -20.13
CA ARG A 179 -20.44 9.68 -21.54
C ARG A 179 -19.61 10.94 -21.75
N ASN A 180 -19.20 11.16 -22.99
CA ASN A 180 -18.51 12.39 -23.37
C ASN A 180 -19.38 13.62 -23.08
N GLY A 181 -18.82 14.60 -22.38
CA GLY A 181 -19.50 15.82 -21.94
C GLY A 181 -20.11 15.73 -20.53
N ASP A 182 -20.16 14.56 -19.92
CA ASP A 182 -20.68 14.41 -18.56
C ASP A 182 -19.76 15.06 -17.54
N ARG A 183 -20.34 15.60 -16.48
CA ARG A 183 -19.59 16.10 -15.33
C ARG A 183 -19.30 14.95 -14.38
N ILE A 184 -18.06 14.89 -13.92
CA ILE A 184 -17.59 13.86 -12.99
C ILE A 184 -16.89 14.53 -11.82
N ARG A 185 -17.15 14.04 -10.61
CA ARG A 185 -16.35 14.34 -9.42
C ARG A 185 -15.48 13.14 -9.11
N ALA A 186 -14.23 13.31 -8.76
CA ALA A 186 -13.38 12.19 -8.39
C ALA A 186 -12.28 12.61 -7.42
N TYR A 187 -11.75 11.64 -6.70
CA TYR A 187 -10.65 11.81 -5.75
C TYR A 187 -9.31 11.67 -6.48
N ILE A 188 -8.39 12.63 -6.28
CA ILE A 188 -7.01 12.47 -6.74
C ILE A 188 -6.28 11.55 -5.76
N PHE A 189 -6.00 10.32 -6.19
CA PHE A 189 -5.26 9.38 -5.36
C PHE A 189 -3.76 9.37 -5.68
N ASP A 190 -3.36 9.69 -6.91
CA ASP A 190 -1.96 9.67 -7.30
C ASP A 190 -1.67 10.64 -8.47
N VAL A 191 -0.46 11.20 -8.49
CA VAL A 191 0.03 12.10 -9.55
C VAL A 191 1.46 11.69 -9.91
N ARG A 192 1.63 11.05 -11.07
CA ARG A 192 2.91 10.53 -11.54
C ARG A 192 3.54 11.42 -12.61
N ARG A 193 4.87 11.52 -12.62
CA ARG A 193 5.62 12.13 -13.71
C ARG A 193 5.91 11.07 -14.77
N GLU A 194 5.44 11.28 -16.00
CA GLU A 194 5.86 10.47 -17.14
C GLU A 194 6.53 11.28 -18.24
N THR A 195 7.27 10.59 -19.09
CA THR A 195 7.98 11.16 -20.25
C THR A 195 7.05 11.88 -21.24
N ARG A 196 5.75 11.53 -21.26
CA ARG A 196 4.72 12.14 -22.12
C ARG A 196 3.90 13.23 -21.44
N GLY A 197 4.05 13.45 -20.13
CA GLY A 197 3.17 14.35 -19.35
C GLY A 197 2.98 13.85 -17.93
N PRO A 198 2.67 14.72 -16.95
CA PRO A 198 2.17 14.23 -15.68
C PRO A 198 0.84 13.52 -15.90
N GLN A 199 0.71 12.32 -15.34
CA GLN A 199 -0.55 11.59 -15.30
C GLN A 199 -1.19 11.81 -13.93
N ILE A 200 -2.40 12.35 -13.93
CA ILE A 200 -3.22 12.55 -12.73
C ILE A 200 -4.21 11.39 -12.68
N PHE A 201 -4.06 10.51 -11.70
CA PHE A 201 -4.96 9.39 -11.51
C PHE A 201 -6.09 9.76 -10.57
N LEU A 202 -7.29 9.50 -11.03
CA LEU A 202 -8.53 9.78 -10.34
C LEU A 202 -9.21 8.47 -9.95
N SER A 203 -9.83 8.47 -8.77
CA SER A 203 -10.60 7.34 -8.26
C SER A 203 -11.97 7.78 -7.77
N ARG A 204 -12.96 6.94 -8.04
CA ARG A 204 -14.31 7.01 -7.47
C ARG A 204 -14.61 5.84 -6.54
N THR A 205 -13.74 4.82 -6.51
CA THR A 205 -13.85 3.63 -5.65
C THR A 205 -13.13 3.81 -4.31
N HIS A 206 -12.07 4.63 -4.27
CA HIS A 206 -11.26 4.85 -3.06
C HIS A 206 -12.10 5.28 -1.83
N PRO A 207 -11.91 4.70 -0.63
CA PRO A 207 -12.71 5.01 0.56
C PRO A 207 -12.70 6.50 0.95
N GLN A 208 -11.54 7.16 0.81
CA GLN A 208 -11.41 8.59 1.09
C GLN A 208 -12.27 9.49 0.20
N PHE A 209 -12.68 9.02 -1.00
CA PHE A 209 -13.62 9.76 -1.82
C PHE A 209 -14.95 9.98 -1.08
N MET A 210 -15.48 8.94 -0.44
CA MET A 210 -16.69 9.03 0.37
C MET A 210 -16.50 9.96 1.56
N ALA A 211 -15.41 9.81 2.31
CA ALA A 211 -15.12 10.65 3.48
C ALA A 211 -15.07 12.14 3.10
N LYS A 212 -14.43 12.48 1.98
CA LYS A 212 -14.35 13.85 1.46
C LYS A 212 -15.70 14.37 0.94
N LEU A 213 -16.55 13.51 0.36
CA LEU A 213 -17.92 13.89 -0.01
C LEU A 213 -18.76 14.24 1.24
N PHE A 214 -18.65 13.44 2.30
CA PHE A 214 -19.29 13.77 3.58
C PHE A 214 -18.76 15.07 4.18
N ALA A 215 -17.44 15.32 4.11
CA ALA A 215 -16.86 16.59 4.58
C ALA A 215 -17.37 17.81 3.79
N GLN A 216 -17.74 17.66 2.52
CA GLN A 216 -18.36 18.74 1.73
C GLN A 216 -19.85 18.94 2.07
N GLU A 217 -20.56 17.87 2.40
CA GLU A 217 -22.02 17.89 2.63
C GLU A 217 -22.39 18.17 4.11
N VAL A 218 -21.52 17.84 5.06
CA VAL A 218 -21.75 17.94 6.51
C VAL A 218 -20.81 18.99 7.12
N PRO A 219 -21.31 20.20 7.45
CA PRO A 219 -20.49 21.26 8.05
C PRO A 219 -19.78 20.84 9.34
N GLU A 220 -20.43 20.02 10.16
CA GLU A 220 -19.88 19.53 11.43
C GLU A 220 -18.62 18.68 11.23
N ILE A 221 -18.49 18.00 10.07
CA ILE A 221 -17.28 17.27 9.68
C ILE A 221 -16.20 18.23 9.18
N TYR A 222 -16.59 19.23 8.39
CA TYR A 222 -15.67 20.27 7.91
C TYR A 222 -15.03 21.06 9.05
N ASP A 223 -15.82 21.41 10.06
CA ASP A 223 -15.37 22.14 11.26
C ASP A 223 -14.62 21.25 12.25
N GLY A 224 -14.55 19.93 12.01
CA GLY A 224 -13.87 18.96 12.86
C GLY A 224 -14.57 18.67 14.20
N ILE A 225 -15.87 18.98 14.31
CA ILE A 225 -16.71 18.64 15.46
C ILE A 225 -17.05 17.14 15.41
N VAL A 226 -17.44 16.66 14.23
CA VAL A 226 -17.66 15.24 13.94
C VAL A 226 -16.47 14.73 13.14
N GLU A 227 -15.94 13.58 13.53
CA GLU A 227 -14.80 12.94 12.90
C GLU A 227 -15.21 11.57 12.35
N ILE A 228 -14.85 11.29 11.09
CA ILE A 228 -14.97 9.96 10.50
C ILE A 228 -13.73 9.16 10.92
N LYS A 229 -13.91 8.15 11.77
CA LYS A 229 -12.84 7.31 12.32
C LYS A 229 -12.47 6.14 11.42
N ALA A 230 -13.47 5.54 10.78
CA ALA A 230 -13.28 4.36 9.94
C ALA A 230 -14.25 4.40 8.75
N VAL A 231 -13.81 3.84 7.62
CA VAL A 231 -14.60 3.72 6.39
C VAL A 231 -14.33 2.35 5.79
N ALA A 232 -15.38 1.53 5.67
CA ALA A 232 -15.35 0.26 4.95
C ALA A 232 -16.32 0.34 3.78
N ARG A 233 -15.88 -0.09 2.59
CA ARG A 233 -16.62 0.18 1.35
C ARG A 233 -16.52 -0.97 0.36
N ASP A 234 -17.67 -1.38 -0.15
CA ASP A 234 -17.85 -2.20 -1.36
C ASP A 234 -18.41 -1.28 -2.47
N PRO A 235 -17.54 -0.69 -3.31
CA PRO A 235 -17.88 0.44 -4.19
C PRO A 235 -19.07 0.17 -5.12
N GLY A 236 -20.03 1.09 -5.11
CA GLY A 236 -21.25 1.00 -5.94
C GLY A 236 -22.31 0.02 -5.39
N SER A 237 -22.10 -0.55 -4.21
CA SER A 237 -23.01 -1.51 -3.57
C SER A 237 -23.40 -1.05 -2.17
N ARG A 238 -22.47 -1.13 -1.21
CA ARG A 238 -22.72 -0.79 0.20
C ARG A 238 -21.44 -0.31 0.89
N ALA A 239 -21.59 0.60 1.84
CA ALA A 239 -20.51 1.07 2.69
C ALA A 239 -20.97 1.25 4.13
N LYS A 240 -20.00 1.20 5.04
CA LYS A 240 -20.15 1.49 6.46
C LYS A 240 -19.17 2.59 6.84
N ILE A 241 -19.63 3.59 7.59
CA ILE A 241 -18.77 4.64 8.14
C ILE A 241 -18.92 4.73 9.65
N GLY A 242 -17.80 4.77 10.36
CA GLY A 242 -17.74 4.97 11.81
C GLY A 242 -17.50 6.43 12.12
N VAL A 243 -18.43 7.07 12.83
CA VAL A 243 -18.37 8.50 13.16
C VAL A 243 -18.42 8.73 14.66
N ILE A 244 -17.60 9.68 15.15
CA ILE A 244 -17.61 10.13 16.54
C ILE A 244 -17.73 11.65 16.59
N SER A 245 -18.41 12.18 17.60
CA SER A 245 -18.41 13.61 17.88
C SER A 245 -17.41 13.93 18.98
N ARG A 246 -16.64 15.00 18.81
CA ARG A 246 -15.81 15.59 19.87
C ARG A 246 -16.63 16.43 20.85
N ASP A 247 -17.86 16.80 20.46
CA ASP A 247 -18.81 17.52 21.29
C ASP A 247 -19.99 16.62 21.66
N SER A 248 -20.16 16.36 22.96
CA SER A 248 -21.26 15.55 23.51
C SER A 248 -22.66 16.11 23.22
N SER A 249 -22.79 17.39 22.88
CA SER A 249 -24.06 18.03 22.52
C SER A 249 -24.48 17.77 21.07
N VAL A 250 -23.59 17.22 20.24
CA VAL A 250 -23.82 16.95 18.82
C VAL A 250 -23.90 15.43 18.61
N ASP A 251 -25.04 14.97 18.11
CA ASP A 251 -25.19 13.58 17.65
C ASP A 251 -24.46 13.40 16.29
N PRO A 252 -23.38 12.59 16.22
CA PRO A 252 -22.61 12.43 14.99
C PRO A 252 -23.42 11.72 13.89
N VAL A 253 -24.33 10.81 14.24
CA VAL A 253 -25.14 10.10 13.24
C VAL A 253 -26.19 11.04 12.65
N GLY A 254 -26.94 11.76 13.50
CA GLY A 254 -27.89 12.78 13.07
C GLY A 254 -27.26 13.90 12.26
N ALA A 255 -26.03 14.31 12.61
CA ALA A 255 -25.24 15.24 11.82
C ALA A 255 -24.95 14.68 10.42
N CYS A 256 -24.52 13.44 10.27
CA CYS A 256 -24.24 12.90 8.94
C CYS A 256 -25.51 12.63 8.09
N VAL A 257 -26.61 12.25 8.73
CA VAL A 257 -27.89 11.93 8.04
C VAL A 257 -28.61 13.21 7.57
N GLY A 258 -28.69 14.23 8.43
CA GLY A 258 -29.44 15.46 8.16
C GLY A 258 -30.96 15.26 8.17
N MET A 259 -31.70 16.33 7.85
CA MET A 259 -33.16 16.33 7.88
C MET A 259 -33.74 15.27 6.94
N ARG A 260 -34.34 14.21 7.50
CA ARG A 260 -34.87 13.05 6.75
C ARG A 260 -33.85 12.40 5.79
N GLY A 261 -32.58 12.40 6.15
CA GLY A 261 -31.54 11.78 5.32
C GLY A 261 -31.08 12.63 4.14
N SER A 262 -31.40 13.93 4.10
CA SER A 262 -31.08 14.78 2.94
C SER A 262 -29.59 14.81 2.61
N ARG A 263 -28.72 14.81 3.63
CA ARG A 263 -27.26 14.90 3.47
C ARG A 263 -26.68 13.57 2.98
N VAL A 264 -26.98 12.47 3.69
CA VAL A 264 -26.56 11.13 3.25
C VAL A 264 -27.09 10.81 1.85
N GLN A 265 -28.32 11.20 1.51
CA GLN A 265 -28.88 10.95 0.19
C GLN A 265 -28.14 11.71 -0.93
N ALA A 266 -27.61 12.90 -0.66
CA ALA A 266 -26.79 13.64 -1.62
C ALA A 266 -25.49 12.89 -1.95
N VAL A 267 -24.85 12.31 -0.94
CA VAL A 267 -23.66 11.46 -1.11
C VAL A 267 -24.00 10.14 -1.82
N VAL A 268 -25.08 9.46 -1.40
CA VAL A 268 -25.58 8.23 -2.05
C VAL A 268 -25.86 8.46 -3.54
N ASN A 269 -26.46 9.59 -3.90
CA ASN A 269 -26.74 9.93 -5.29
C ASN A 269 -25.46 10.16 -6.09
N GLU A 270 -24.44 10.78 -5.50
CA GLU A 270 -23.12 10.94 -6.15
C GLU A 270 -22.43 9.60 -6.38
N LEU A 271 -22.62 8.63 -5.48
CA LEU A 271 -22.08 7.28 -5.57
C LEU A 271 -22.99 6.29 -6.30
N GLN A 272 -23.90 6.78 -7.16
CA GLN A 272 -24.78 5.96 -8.01
C GLN A 272 -25.67 4.96 -7.24
N GLY A 273 -26.17 5.36 -6.07
CA GLY A 273 -27.11 4.55 -5.27
C GLY A 273 -26.44 3.54 -4.34
N GLU A 274 -25.15 3.69 -4.06
CA GLU A 274 -24.44 2.95 -3.01
C GLU A 274 -25.12 3.14 -1.65
N LYS A 275 -25.45 2.05 -0.95
CA LYS A 275 -26.11 2.13 0.36
C LYS A 275 -25.08 2.45 1.45
N ILE A 276 -25.30 3.52 2.22
CA ILE A 276 -24.34 3.94 3.26
C ILE A 276 -24.98 3.76 4.64
N ASP A 277 -24.37 2.92 5.47
CA ASP A 277 -24.71 2.80 6.88
C ASP A 277 -23.78 3.72 7.70
N ILE A 278 -24.38 4.58 8.51
CA ILE A 278 -23.66 5.53 9.37
C ILE A 278 -23.76 5.02 10.80
N ILE A 279 -22.61 4.71 11.40
CA ILE A 279 -22.51 3.96 12.64
C ILE A 279 -21.78 4.81 13.68
N PRO A 280 -22.28 4.91 14.93
CA PRO A 280 -21.56 5.57 15.99
C PRO A 280 -20.30 4.77 16.34
N TRP A 281 -19.13 5.39 16.15
CA TRP A 281 -17.85 4.80 16.54
C TRP A 281 -17.70 4.83 18.07
N SER A 282 -17.20 3.73 18.63
CA SER A 282 -16.94 3.59 20.06
C SER A 282 -15.49 3.14 20.26
N PRO A 283 -14.78 3.64 21.30
CA PRO A 283 -13.48 3.11 21.68
C PRO A 283 -13.58 1.70 22.28
N ASP A 284 -14.74 1.32 22.83
CA ASP A 284 -15.02 -0.06 23.24
C ASP A 284 -15.38 -0.89 22.00
N ILE A 285 -14.53 -1.89 21.70
CA ILE A 285 -14.62 -2.72 20.50
C ILE A 285 -15.90 -3.57 20.49
N ALA A 286 -16.33 -4.08 21.65
CA ALA A 286 -17.56 -4.87 21.76
C ALA A 286 -18.77 -4.03 21.29
N THR A 287 -18.91 -2.82 21.84
CA THR A 287 -19.95 -1.88 21.43
C THR A 287 -19.81 -1.49 19.95
N PHE A 288 -18.59 -1.28 19.46
CA PHE A 288 -18.37 -0.89 18.07
C PHE A 288 -18.75 -1.99 17.07
N VAL A 289 -18.43 -3.26 17.36
CA VAL A 289 -18.81 -4.43 16.55
C VAL A 289 -20.32 -4.61 16.50
N VAL A 290 -21.01 -4.50 17.64
CA VAL A 290 -22.49 -4.57 17.68
C VAL A 290 -23.09 -3.49 16.79
N ASN A 291 -22.57 -2.25 16.89
CA ASN A 291 -23.02 -1.15 16.04
C ASN A 291 -22.69 -1.38 14.56
N ALA A 292 -21.55 -2.01 14.24
CA ALA A 292 -21.12 -2.28 12.87
C ALA A 292 -21.98 -3.34 12.17
N LEU A 293 -22.47 -4.33 12.90
CA LEU A 293 -23.33 -5.40 12.38
C LEU A 293 -24.79 -4.97 12.18
N ALA A 294 -25.16 -3.77 12.61
CA ALA A 294 -26.47 -3.19 12.36
C ALA A 294 -26.86 -3.31 10.86
N PRO A 295 -28.08 -3.76 10.54
CA PRO A 295 -29.27 -3.83 11.41
C PRO A 295 -29.49 -5.15 12.18
N ALA A 296 -28.56 -6.11 12.13
CA ALA A 296 -28.73 -7.36 12.87
C ALA A 296 -28.57 -7.16 14.38
N GLU A 297 -29.45 -7.78 15.17
CA GLU A 297 -29.36 -7.77 16.64
C GLU A 297 -28.40 -8.86 17.11
N VAL A 298 -27.47 -8.47 17.97
CA VAL A 298 -26.43 -9.34 18.53
C VAL A 298 -26.83 -9.74 19.95
N ALA A 299 -26.71 -11.03 20.27
CA ALA A 299 -27.02 -11.57 21.60
C ALA A 299 -25.80 -11.50 22.53
N LYS A 300 -24.62 -11.90 22.04
CA LYS A 300 -23.38 -11.94 22.81
C LYS A 300 -22.18 -11.69 21.89
N VAL A 301 -21.15 -11.05 22.44
CA VAL A 301 -19.85 -10.86 21.77
C VAL A 301 -18.78 -11.48 22.68
N VAL A 302 -17.93 -12.32 22.11
CA VAL A 302 -16.75 -12.91 22.74
C VAL A 302 -15.55 -12.40 21.98
N ILE A 303 -14.59 -11.83 22.70
CA ILE A 303 -13.38 -11.24 22.11
C ILE A 303 -12.21 -12.14 22.48
N ASP A 304 -11.45 -12.52 21.47
CA ASP A 304 -10.16 -13.20 21.59
C ASP A 304 -9.07 -12.18 21.25
N GLU A 305 -8.43 -11.63 22.28
CA GLU A 305 -7.41 -10.58 22.13
C GLU A 305 -6.10 -11.14 21.54
N ASP A 306 -5.79 -12.41 21.77
CA ASP A 306 -4.56 -13.04 21.31
C ASP A 306 -4.57 -13.27 19.79
N ARG A 307 -5.76 -13.57 19.23
CA ARG A 307 -5.95 -13.88 17.81
C ARG A 307 -6.55 -12.75 16.98
N GLU A 308 -6.73 -11.57 17.56
CA GLU A 308 -7.43 -10.42 16.94
C GLU A 308 -8.80 -10.81 16.32
N ARG A 309 -9.51 -11.72 16.98
CA ARG A 309 -10.74 -12.35 16.48
C ARG A 309 -11.92 -12.07 17.40
N ILE A 310 -13.08 -11.84 16.81
CA ILE A 310 -14.32 -11.56 17.55
C ILE A 310 -15.40 -12.52 17.12
N GLU A 311 -15.89 -13.32 18.07
CA GLU A 311 -17.00 -14.22 17.86
C GLU A 311 -18.29 -13.54 18.31
N VAL A 312 -19.25 -13.45 17.38
CA VAL A 312 -20.51 -12.78 17.56
C VAL A 312 -21.65 -13.79 17.48
N VAL A 313 -22.36 -13.93 18.59
CA VAL A 313 -23.52 -14.82 18.69
C VAL A 313 -24.78 -14.04 18.33
N VAL A 314 -25.52 -14.57 17.37
CA VAL A 314 -26.79 -14.00 16.90
C VAL A 314 -27.91 -15.05 16.96
N PRO A 315 -29.18 -14.63 17.13
CA PRO A 315 -30.30 -15.54 16.97
C PRO A 315 -30.37 -16.11 15.54
N ASP A 316 -30.87 -17.33 15.36
CA ASP A 316 -31.00 -17.99 14.04
C ASP A 316 -31.75 -17.13 13.00
N THR A 317 -32.74 -16.36 13.46
CA THR A 317 -33.53 -15.47 12.62
C THR A 317 -32.73 -14.29 12.07
N GLN A 318 -31.65 -13.89 12.77
CA GLN A 318 -30.77 -12.77 12.43
C GLN A 318 -29.50 -13.22 11.71
N LEU A 319 -29.13 -14.51 11.73
CA LEU A 319 -27.91 -15.04 11.10
C LEU A 319 -27.75 -14.58 9.65
N SER A 320 -28.81 -14.74 8.85
CA SER A 320 -28.77 -14.35 7.43
C SER A 320 -28.57 -12.83 7.24
N LEU A 321 -29.12 -12.02 8.14
CA LEU A 321 -28.99 -10.56 8.11
C LEU A 321 -27.59 -10.11 8.54
N ALA A 322 -27.05 -10.74 9.57
CA ALA A 322 -25.72 -10.48 10.13
C ALA A 322 -24.61 -10.78 9.12
N ILE A 323 -24.68 -11.95 8.45
CA ILE A 323 -23.76 -12.30 7.37
C ILE A 323 -23.98 -11.39 6.15
N GLY A 324 -25.25 -11.17 5.79
CA GLY A 324 -25.64 -10.40 4.61
C GLY A 324 -25.40 -11.15 3.29
N ARG A 325 -25.79 -10.53 2.18
CA ARG A 325 -25.68 -11.16 0.85
C ARG A 325 -24.20 -11.43 0.51
N ARG A 326 -23.82 -12.69 0.35
CA ARG A 326 -22.43 -13.13 0.07
C ARG A 326 -21.43 -12.66 1.14
N GLY A 327 -21.84 -12.59 2.41
CA GLY A 327 -20.97 -12.13 3.50
C GLY A 327 -20.67 -10.64 3.46
N GLN A 328 -21.41 -9.83 2.68
CA GLN A 328 -21.10 -8.42 2.51
C GLN A 328 -21.18 -7.64 3.85
N ASN A 329 -22.12 -7.96 4.73
CA ASN A 329 -22.30 -7.19 5.96
C ASN A 329 -21.19 -7.47 6.97
N VAL A 330 -20.87 -8.76 7.19
CA VAL A 330 -19.77 -9.19 8.06
C VAL A 330 -18.42 -8.70 7.54
N ARG A 331 -18.15 -8.78 6.23
CA ARG A 331 -16.89 -8.29 5.63
C ARG A 331 -16.73 -6.78 5.82
N LEU A 332 -17.79 -6.00 5.60
CA LEU A 332 -17.74 -4.56 5.82
C LEU A 332 -17.60 -4.21 7.30
N ALA A 333 -18.19 -5.01 8.21
CA ALA A 333 -18.01 -4.81 9.65
C ALA A 333 -16.56 -5.11 10.06
N SER A 334 -16.00 -6.24 9.62
CA SER A 334 -14.61 -6.62 9.87
C SER A 334 -13.61 -5.57 9.35
N GLN A 335 -13.78 -5.10 8.11
CA GLN A 335 -12.96 -4.01 7.55
C GLN A 335 -13.12 -2.67 8.31
N LEU A 336 -14.29 -2.43 8.90
CA LEU A 336 -14.56 -1.18 9.63
C LEU A 336 -13.92 -1.21 11.02
N THR A 337 -13.96 -2.35 11.70
CA THR A 337 -13.43 -2.54 13.04
C THR A 337 -11.93 -2.84 13.02
N GLY A 338 -11.43 -3.46 11.95
CA GLY A 338 -10.07 -3.97 11.85
C GLY A 338 -9.88 -5.33 12.51
N TRP A 339 -10.97 -6.02 12.88
CA TRP A 339 -10.95 -7.34 13.54
C TRP A 339 -11.61 -8.38 12.65
N ASP A 340 -11.18 -9.64 12.73
CA ASP A 340 -11.92 -10.72 12.06
C ASP A 340 -13.19 -11.05 12.87
N ILE A 341 -14.32 -11.19 12.17
CA ILE A 341 -15.62 -11.35 12.81
C ILE A 341 -16.27 -12.65 12.35
N ASP A 342 -16.43 -13.57 13.30
CA ASP A 342 -17.16 -14.81 13.09
C ASP A 342 -18.54 -14.73 13.67
N ILE A 343 -19.52 -15.17 12.90
CA ILE A 343 -20.92 -15.12 13.31
C ILE A 343 -21.39 -16.54 13.56
N LEU A 344 -21.85 -16.79 14.79
CA LEU A 344 -22.35 -18.08 15.25
C LEU A 344 -23.79 -17.94 15.73
N THR A 345 -24.54 -19.02 15.63
CA THR A 345 -25.84 -19.14 16.30
C THR A 345 -25.65 -19.48 17.78
N GLU A 346 -26.68 -19.24 18.61
CA GLU A 346 -26.65 -19.63 20.03
C GLU A 346 -26.45 -21.14 20.20
N GLN A 347 -26.98 -21.95 19.28
CA GLN A 347 -26.80 -23.39 19.30
C GLN A 347 -25.36 -23.78 18.94
N GLU A 348 -24.80 -23.24 17.85
CA GLU A 348 -23.42 -23.53 17.43
C GLU A 348 -22.41 -23.10 18.49
N GLU A 349 -22.61 -21.95 19.13
CA GLU A 349 -21.72 -21.48 20.20
C GLU A 349 -21.82 -22.37 21.45
N SER A 350 -23.02 -22.87 21.78
CA SER A 350 -23.20 -23.84 22.85
C SER A 350 -22.55 -25.20 22.54
N GLU A 351 -22.70 -25.70 21.31
CA GLU A 351 -22.09 -26.96 20.88
C GLU A 351 -20.56 -26.87 20.89
N ARG A 352 -20.01 -25.74 20.44
CA ARG A 352 -18.57 -25.48 20.45
C ARG A 352 -18.04 -25.39 21.88
N ARG A 353 -18.71 -24.63 22.76
CA ARG A 353 -18.33 -24.57 24.18
C ARG A 353 -18.36 -25.95 24.85
N GLN A 354 -19.35 -26.78 24.52
CA GLN A 354 -19.41 -28.15 25.04
C GLN A 354 -18.23 -29.00 24.53
N ALA A 355 -17.91 -28.90 23.23
CA ALA A 355 -16.78 -29.61 22.65
C ALA A 355 -15.43 -29.15 23.24
N ASP A 356 -15.25 -27.84 23.44
CA ASP A 356 -14.05 -27.27 24.05
C ASP A 356 -13.92 -27.70 25.52
N PHE A 357 -15.02 -27.74 26.27
CA PHE A 357 -15.06 -28.23 27.64
C PHE A 357 -14.70 -29.72 27.75
N GLU A 358 -15.27 -30.56 26.87
CA GLU A 358 -14.96 -31.99 26.80
C GLU A 358 -13.49 -32.23 26.39
N ASN A 359 -12.99 -31.45 25.45
CA ASN A 359 -11.59 -31.53 25.02
C ASN A 359 -10.63 -31.15 26.14
N SER A 360 -10.87 -30.02 26.81
CA SER A 360 -10.04 -29.55 27.93
C SER A 360 -10.05 -30.56 29.09
N THR A 361 -11.23 -31.08 29.43
CA THR A 361 -11.39 -32.15 30.43
C THR A 361 -10.53 -33.36 30.07
N ARG A 362 -10.59 -33.83 28.82
CA ARG A 362 -9.81 -34.97 28.35
C ARG A 362 -8.31 -34.69 28.41
N VAL A 363 -7.86 -33.50 27.99
CA VAL A 363 -6.45 -33.09 28.07
C VAL A 363 -5.96 -33.14 29.52
N PHE A 364 -6.73 -32.61 30.47
CA PHE A 364 -6.34 -32.66 31.89
C PHE A 364 -6.33 -34.07 32.46
N MET A 365 -7.29 -34.92 32.10
CA MET A 365 -7.31 -36.32 32.51
C MET A 365 -6.07 -37.06 32.01
N GLU A 366 -5.71 -36.89 30.73
CA GLU A 366 -4.56 -37.55 30.11
C GLU A 366 -3.23 -36.99 30.65
N ALA A 367 -3.10 -35.67 30.75
CA ALA A 367 -1.85 -35.02 31.13
C ALA A 367 -1.54 -35.11 32.63
N LEU A 368 -2.55 -34.92 33.49
CA LEU A 368 -2.37 -34.91 34.94
C LEU A 368 -2.68 -36.26 35.59
N ASN A 369 -3.15 -37.23 34.80
CA ASN A 369 -3.60 -38.55 35.28
C ASN A 369 -4.59 -38.42 36.46
N VAL A 370 -5.60 -37.59 36.25
CA VAL A 370 -6.68 -37.30 37.22
C VAL A 370 -7.97 -37.96 36.77
N ASP A 371 -8.93 -38.06 37.69
CA ASP A 371 -10.25 -38.54 37.34
C ASP A 371 -11.05 -37.48 36.57
N GLU A 372 -12.17 -37.91 36.00
CA GLU A 372 -13.05 -37.04 35.20
C GLU A 372 -13.61 -35.88 36.01
N VAL A 373 -13.84 -36.08 37.32
CA VAL A 373 -14.40 -35.03 38.19
C VAL A 373 -13.41 -33.89 38.36
N VAL A 374 -12.14 -34.19 38.63
CA VAL A 374 -11.07 -33.20 38.74
C VAL A 374 -10.84 -32.50 37.39
N GLY A 375 -10.83 -33.25 36.29
CA GLY A 375 -10.69 -32.68 34.94
C GLY A 375 -11.82 -31.71 34.58
N GLN A 376 -13.07 -32.07 34.89
CA GLN A 376 -14.24 -31.20 34.67
C GLN A 376 -14.18 -29.95 35.55
N LEU A 377 -13.69 -30.07 36.79
CA LEU A 377 -13.53 -28.94 37.70
C LEU A 377 -12.56 -27.91 37.13
N LEU A 378 -11.40 -28.37 36.65
CA LEU A 378 -10.39 -27.52 36.01
C LEU A 378 -10.94 -26.84 34.75
N ALA A 379 -11.61 -27.60 33.88
CA ALA A 379 -12.25 -27.04 32.68
C ALA A 379 -13.35 -26.02 33.03
N SER A 380 -14.08 -26.22 34.14
CA SER A 380 -15.16 -25.32 34.56
C SER A 380 -14.68 -23.99 35.13
N GLU A 381 -13.49 -23.98 35.72
CA GLU A 381 -12.80 -22.77 36.18
C GLU A 381 -12.14 -22.01 35.01
N GLY A 382 -12.18 -22.57 33.80
CA GLY A 382 -11.75 -21.90 32.57
C GLY A 382 -10.33 -22.19 32.13
N PHE A 383 -9.65 -23.18 32.74
CA PHE A 383 -8.33 -23.59 32.26
C PHE A 383 -8.44 -24.27 30.90
N SER A 384 -7.65 -23.80 29.95
CA SER A 384 -7.67 -24.31 28.56
C SER A 384 -6.45 -25.16 28.20
N SER A 385 -5.37 -25.02 28.98
CA SER A 385 -4.08 -25.69 28.74
C SER A 385 -3.39 -26.12 30.03
N VAL A 386 -2.44 -27.06 29.95
CA VAL A 386 -1.69 -27.55 31.11
C VAL A 386 -0.66 -26.53 31.57
N GLU A 387 -0.17 -25.72 30.64
CA GLU A 387 0.77 -24.62 30.83
C GLU A 387 0.19 -23.54 31.75
N GLU A 388 -1.09 -23.18 31.57
CA GLU A 388 -1.80 -22.24 32.45
C GLU A 388 -1.77 -22.69 33.91
N LEU A 389 -2.00 -23.98 34.18
CA LEU A 389 -2.01 -24.52 35.54
C LEU A 389 -0.68 -24.32 36.27
N VAL A 390 0.44 -24.34 35.53
CA VAL A 390 1.79 -24.13 36.08
C VAL A 390 2.07 -22.66 36.39
N LEU A 391 1.48 -21.75 35.60
CA LEU A 391 1.68 -20.31 35.70
C LEU A 391 0.79 -19.65 36.78
N VAL A 392 -0.34 -20.27 37.10
CA VAL A 392 -1.32 -19.78 38.09
C VAL A 392 -0.79 -19.90 39.52
N ASP A 393 -1.22 -19.01 40.41
CA ASP A 393 -0.86 -19.09 41.83
C ASP A 393 -1.56 -20.29 42.49
N VAL A 394 -0.81 -21.05 43.28
CA VAL A 394 -1.33 -22.23 44.01
C VAL A 394 -2.57 -21.90 44.84
N ARG A 395 -2.67 -20.68 45.37
CA ARG A 395 -3.83 -20.24 46.16
C ARG A 395 -5.11 -20.09 45.35
N GLU A 396 -5.00 -19.75 44.07
CA GLU A 396 -6.16 -19.65 43.17
C GLU A 396 -6.67 -21.06 42.85
N LEU A 397 -5.76 -21.99 42.55
CA LEU A 397 -6.08 -23.41 42.39
C LEU A 397 -6.68 -24.03 43.67
N ALA A 398 -6.12 -23.72 44.84
CA ALA A 398 -6.65 -24.18 46.13
C ALA A 398 -8.00 -23.52 46.50
N GLY A 399 -8.37 -22.44 45.80
CA GLY A 399 -9.65 -21.76 45.97
C GLY A 399 -10.81 -22.46 45.27
N ILE A 400 -10.53 -23.41 44.38
CA ILE A 400 -11.53 -24.17 43.62
C ILE A 400 -12.30 -25.09 44.58
N GLU A 401 -13.63 -25.13 44.46
CA GLU A 401 -14.48 -25.88 45.37
C GLU A 401 -14.19 -27.39 45.29
N GLY A 402 -13.54 -27.93 46.33
CA GLY A 402 -13.16 -29.34 46.40
C GLY A 402 -11.65 -29.58 46.34
N PHE A 403 -10.85 -28.54 46.09
CA PHE A 403 -9.39 -28.59 46.21
C PHE A 403 -8.92 -27.99 47.54
N ASP A 404 -7.77 -28.46 48.00
CA ASP A 404 -7.01 -27.88 49.10
C ASP A 404 -5.60 -27.51 48.62
N GLU A 405 -4.81 -26.83 49.48
CA GLU A 405 -3.44 -26.45 49.11
C GLU A 405 -2.59 -27.67 48.75
N GLU A 406 -2.83 -28.84 49.35
CA GLU A 406 -2.08 -30.07 49.05
C GLU A 406 -2.39 -30.57 47.64
N THR A 407 -3.67 -30.67 47.28
CA THR A 407 -4.15 -31.08 45.95
C THR A 407 -3.71 -30.10 44.88
N ALA A 408 -3.79 -28.78 45.14
CA ALA A 408 -3.34 -27.75 44.20
C ALA A 408 -1.83 -27.86 43.91
N ASN A 409 -1.01 -28.05 44.94
CA ASN A 409 0.43 -28.28 44.77
C ASN A 409 0.71 -29.59 44.01
N GLU A 410 -0.05 -30.65 44.27
CA GLU A 410 0.09 -31.91 43.57
C GLU A 410 -0.25 -31.77 42.08
N LEU A 411 -1.36 -31.10 41.74
CA LEU A 411 -1.76 -30.83 40.36
C LEU A 411 -0.71 -30.03 39.61
N GLN A 412 -0.16 -28.97 40.23
CA GLN A 412 0.95 -28.22 39.62
C GLN A 412 2.22 -29.05 39.45
N SER A 413 2.55 -29.92 40.42
CA SER A 413 3.70 -30.81 40.31
C SER A 413 3.53 -31.76 39.13
N ARG A 414 2.35 -32.38 39.00
CA ARG A 414 2.04 -33.28 37.88
C ARG A 414 2.02 -32.54 36.54
N ALA A 415 1.51 -31.31 36.50
CA ALA A 415 1.54 -30.47 35.31
C ALA A 415 2.99 -30.17 34.88
N ARG A 416 3.87 -29.80 35.82
CA ARG A 416 5.30 -29.60 35.54
C ARG A 416 5.99 -30.87 35.06
N GLU A 417 5.76 -31.99 35.73
CA GLU A 417 6.33 -33.29 35.34
C GLU A 417 5.87 -33.71 33.94
N TYR A 418 4.60 -33.48 33.60
CA TYR A 418 4.06 -33.73 32.27
C TYR A 418 4.74 -32.86 31.21
N LEU A 419 4.86 -31.55 31.46
CA LEU A 419 5.52 -30.62 30.53
C LEU A 419 7.00 -30.96 30.36
N GLU A 420 7.71 -31.28 31.43
CA GLU A 420 9.11 -31.74 31.37
C GLU A 420 9.26 -33.04 30.57
N HIS A 421 8.35 -33.99 30.75
CA HIS A 421 8.33 -35.23 29.98
C HIS A 421 8.05 -34.97 28.50
N LEU A 422 7.05 -34.15 28.19
CA LEU A 422 6.69 -33.76 26.83
C LEU A 422 7.86 -33.05 26.13
N GLU A 423 8.52 -32.12 26.82
CA GLU A 423 9.69 -31.42 26.29
C GLU A 423 10.86 -32.38 26.05
N ALA A 424 11.09 -33.33 26.95
CA ALA A 424 12.10 -34.37 26.77
C ALA A 424 11.80 -35.30 25.59
N GLU A 425 10.54 -35.67 25.36
CA GLU A 425 10.11 -36.45 24.20
C GLU A 425 10.29 -35.68 22.88
N LEU A 426 9.87 -34.41 22.85
CA LEU A 426 10.05 -33.54 21.69
C LEU A 426 11.54 -33.34 21.38
N GLU A 427 12.36 -33.14 22.41
CA GLU A 427 13.82 -33.05 22.28
C GLU A 427 14.46 -34.34 21.76
N ALA A 428 13.97 -35.50 22.20
CA ALA A 428 14.44 -36.80 21.71
C ALA A 428 14.07 -36.99 20.24
N LYS A 429 12.83 -36.69 19.85
CA LYS A 429 12.37 -36.74 18.45
C LYS A 429 13.15 -35.78 17.56
N ARG A 430 13.39 -34.55 18.01
CA ARG A 430 14.22 -33.56 17.30
C ARG A 430 15.61 -34.13 17.00
N LYS A 431 16.26 -34.75 18.01
CA LYS A 431 17.58 -35.38 17.84
C LYS A 431 17.53 -36.59 16.90
N GLU A 432 16.47 -37.38 16.94
CA GLU A 432 16.27 -38.50 16.01
C GLU A 432 16.13 -38.03 14.56
N LEU A 433 15.41 -36.92 14.35
CA LEU A 433 15.24 -36.27 13.06
C LEU A 433 16.50 -35.52 12.58
N GLY A 434 17.47 -35.32 13.47
CA GLY A 434 18.77 -34.71 13.15
C GLY A 434 18.72 -33.18 13.01
N VAL A 435 17.76 -32.52 13.64
CA VAL A 435 17.66 -31.05 13.65
C VAL A 435 18.72 -30.48 14.60
N GLU A 436 19.46 -29.48 14.15
CA GLU A 436 20.60 -28.90 14.87
C GLU A 436 20.19 -28.11 16.12
N ASP A 437 21.12 -27.95 17.06
CA ASP A 437 20.90 -27.19 18.29
C ASP A 437 20.72 -25.69 18.03
N ALA A 438 21.37 -25.16 16.99
CA ALA A 438 21.29 -23.75 16.60
C ALA A 438 19.84 -23.31 16.27
N MET A 439 18.98 -24.23 15.85
CA MET A 439 17.56 -23.95 15.59
C MET A 439 16.78 -23.54 16.85
N LYS A 440 17.25 -23.91 18.05
CA LYS A 440 16.63 -23.49 19.32
C LYS A 440 16.85 -22.01 19.64
N ASP A 441 17.93 -21.44 19.13
CA ASP A 441 18.31 -20.07 19.41
C ASP A 441 17.51 -19.07 18.54
N VAL A 442 16.73 -19.56 17.56
CA VAL A 442 15.86 -18.73 16.72
C VAL A 442 14.60 -18.34 17.52
N PRO A 443 14.33 -17.03 17.71
CA PRO A 443 13.14 -16.56 18.43
C PRO A 443 11.83 -17.08 17.83
N GLY A 444 10.91 -17.54 18.68
CA GLY A 444 9.59 -18.03 18.29
C GLY A 444 9.54 -19.53 17.98
N ILE A 445 10.69 -20.21 17.87
CA ILE A 445 10.72 -21.66 17.65
C ILE A 445 10.47 -22.43 18.95
N THR A 446 9.42 -23.25 18.96
CA THR A 446 9.10 -24.17 20.07
C THR A 446 9.60 -25.59 19.78
N GLY A 447 9.69 -26.43 20.81
CA GLY A 447 10.06 -27.85 20.65
C GLY A 447 9.14 -28.61 19.67
N LYS A 448 7.85 -28.26 19.64
CA LYS A 448 6.86 -28.84 18.71
C LYS A 448 7.15 -28.43 17.26
N ILE A 449 7.48 -27.15 17.03
CA ILE A 449 7.87 -26.63 15.72
C ILE A 449 9.14 -27.34 15.23
N LEU A 450 10.16 -27.51 16.07
CA LEU A 450 11.41 -28.21 15.71
C LEU A 450 11.18 -29.63 15.20
N VAL A 451 10.27 -30.37 15.83
CA VAL A 451 9.92 -31.74 15.40
C VAL A 451 9.22 -31.70 14.04
N LYS A 452 8.21 -30.83 13.86
CA LYS A 452 7.49 -30.68 12.58
C LYS A 452 8.40 -30.26 11.43
N LEU A 453 9.35 -29.35 11.69
CA LEU A 453 10.37 -28.97 10.71
C LEU A 453 11.28 -30.15 10.36
N GLY A 454 11.74 -30.90 11.38
CA GLY A 454 12.56 -32.09 11.17
C GLY A 454 11.86 -33.21 10.39
N GLU A 455 10.55 -33.40 10.59
CA GLU A 455 9.72 -34.35 9.82
C GLU A 455 9.65 -33.98 8.32
N ASN A 456 9.82 -32.70 8.00
CA ASN A 456 9.84 -32.15 6.64
C ASN A 456 11.26 -31.84 6.14
N ASP A 457 12.28 -32.47 6.74
CA ASP A 457 13.69 -32.40 6.33
C ASP A 457 14.34 -31.00 6.48
N VAL A 458 13.74 -30.10 7.26
CA VAL A 458 14.32 -28.80 7.64
C VAL A 458 15.12 -28.97 8.94
N LYS A 459 16.44 -28.98 8.85
CA LYS A 459 17.31 -29.39 9.98
C LYS A 459 18.23 -28.29 10.49
N THR A 460 18.55 -27.31 9.68
CA THR A 460 19.47 -26.21 10.00
C THR A 460 18.77 -24.86 9.94
N VAL A 461 19.40 -23.84 10.52
CA VAL A 461 18.90 -22.45 10.47
C VAL A 461 18.88 -21.96 9.02
N GLU A 462 19.85 -22.39 8.22
CA GLU A 462 19.94 -22.12 6.78
C GLU A 462 18.79 -22.77 6.00
N ASP A 463 18.37 -23.98 6.34
CA ASP A 463 17.23 -24.64 5.69
C ASP A 463 15.95 -23.85 5.95
N LEU A 464 15.71 -23.43 7.21
CA LEU A 464 14.55 -22.64 7.58
C LEU A 464 14.58 -21.23 6.96
N ALA A 465 15.75 -20.60 6.90
CA ALA A 465 15.94 -19.31 6.24
C ALA A 465 15.60 -19.36 4.74
N GLY A 466 15.82 -20.53 4.12
CA GLY A 466 15.50 -20.84 2.73
C GLY A 466 14.03 -21.18 2.46
N CYS A 467 13.22 -21.44 3.48
CA CYS A 467 11.80 -21.72 3.30
C CYS A 467 11.03 -20.50 2.79
N ALA A 468 9.98 -20.78 2.02
CA ALA A 468 8.90 -19.84 1.73
C ALA A 468 7.82 -19.96 2.81
N THR A 469 7.03 -18.89 3.00
CA THR A 469 5.92 -18.90 3.96
C THR A 469 4.93 -20.03 3.66
N ASP A 470 4.70 -20.30 2.38
CA ASP A 470 3.81 -21.36 1.89
C ASP A 470 4.33 -22.77 2.22
N ASP A 471 5.63 -22.96 2.43
CA ASP A 471 6.17 -24.25 2.88
C ASP A 471 5.72 -24.55 4.32
N LEU A 472 5.58 -23.51 5.16
CA LEU A 472 5.18 -23.64 6.55
C LEU A 472 3.67 -23.75 6.72
N VAL A 473 2.87 -22.91 6.05
CA VAL A 473 1.41 -22.86 6.24
C VAL A 473 0.59 -23.53 5.14
N GLY A 474 1.24 -23.93 4.05
CA GLY A 474 0.61 -24.53 2.88
C GLY A 474 0.12 -23.49 1.87
N TRP A 475 -0.31 -23.98 0.70
CA TRP A 475 -0.86 -23.14 -0.37
C TRP A 475 -2.06 -23.82 -1.04
N THR A 476 -2.82 -23.04 -1.80
CA THR A 476 -3.94 -23.57 -2.60
C THR A 476 -3.65 -23.38 -4.08
N GLU A 477 -3.71 -24.46 -4.85
CA GLU A 477 -3.53 -24.45 -6.30
C GLU A 477 -4.87 -24.73 -6.99
N ARG A 478 -5.16 -24.04 -8.10
CA ARG A 478 -6.35 -24.31 -8.91
C ARG A 478 -5.97 -25.13 -10.14
N LYS A 479 -6.38 -26.40 -10.16
CA LYS A 479 -6.08 -27.33 -11.26
C LYS A 479 -7.37 -27.87 -11.84
N ASP A 480 -7.54 -27.76 -13.16
CA ASP A 480 -8.72 -28.24 -13.90
C ASP A 480 -10.07 -27.72 -13.37
N GLY A 481 -10.09 -26.51 -12.79
CA GLY A 481 -11.29 -25.87 -12.25
C GLY A 481 -11.62 -26.19 -10.79
N GLU A 482 -10.91 -27.15 -10.19
CA GLU A 482 -11.00 -27.52 -8.77
C GLU A 482 -9.84 -26.92 -7.96
N THR A 483 -10.14 -26.45 -6.74
CA THR A 483 -9.12 -25.93 -5.82
C THR A 483 -8.58 -27.08 -4.98
N VAL A 484 -7.29 -27.37 -5.12
CA VAL A 484 -6.56 -28.36 -4.34
C VAL A 484 -5.75 -27.63 -3.26
N LYS A 485 -5.99 -27.99 -2.00
CA LYS A 485 -5.22 -27.46 -0.86
C LYS A 485 -4.03 -28.37 -0.60
N HIS A 486 -2.85 -27.78 -0.51
CA HIS A 486 -1.62 -28.41 -0.07
C HIS A 486 -1.35 -27.97 1.37
N ASP A 487 -1.16 -28.92 2.27
CA ASP A 487 -0.86 -28.64 3.66
C ASP A 487 0.63 -28.28 3.82
N GLY A 488 0.91 -27.30 4.68
CA GLY A 488 2.28 -26.92 5.04
C GLY A 488 2.88 -27.78 6.14
N PHE A 489 4.12 -27.47 6.53
CA PHE A 489 4.82 -28.19 7.60
C PHE A 489 4.18 -27.99 8.98
N LEU A 490 3.59 -26.82 9.21
CA LEU A 490 2.94 -26.41 10.45
C LEU A 490 1.41 -26.46 10.31
N ASP A 491 0.74 -26.74 11.43
CA ASP A 491 -0.71 -26.81 11.46
C ASP A 491 -1.31 -25.40 11.39
N ALA A 492 -2.10 -25.14 10.35
CA ALA A 492 -2.71 -23.82 10.08
C ALA A 492 -3.67 -23.32 11.20
N SER A 493 -4.03 -24.18 12.16
CA SER A 493 -4.81 -23.80 13.35
C SER A 493 -3.95 -23.27 14.50
N GLU A 494 -2.63 -23.46 14.43
CA GLU A 494 -1.68 -23.13 15.50
C GLU A 494 -0.64 -22.09 15.08
N THR A 495 -0.36 -21.93 13.78
CA THR A 495 0.59 -20.93 13.27
C THR A 495 -0.04 -20.10 12.16
N SER A 496 -0.11 -18.79 12.38
CA SER A 496 -0.61 -17.85 11.37
C SER A 496 0.43 -17.66 10.24
N ARG A 497 0.00 -17.13 9.10
CA ARG A 497 0.91 -16.83 7.99
C ARG A 497 1.97 -15.80 8.41
N ASP A 498 1.57 -14.81 9.20
CA ASP A 498 2.45 -13.73 9.67
C ASP A 498 3.46 -14.26 10.70
N GLU A 499 3.04 -15.18 11.57
CA GLU A 499 3.94 -15.88 12.49
C GLU A 499 4.95 -16.75 11.72
N ALA A 500 4.50 -17.48 10.70
CA ALA A 500 5.38 -18.27 9.85
C ALA A 500 6.40 -17.40 9.10
N GLU A 501 5.97 -16.24 8.59
CA GLU A 501 6.87 -15.27 7.97
C GLU A 501 7.87 -14.70 8.99
N ALA A 502 7.41 -14.36 10.20
CA ALA A 502 8.27 -13.90 11.28
C ALA A 502 9.34 -14.94 11.64
N LEU A 503 8.97 -16.23 11.73
CA LEU A 503 9.92 -17.33 11.97
C LEU A 503 11.00 -17.42 10.88
N ILE A 504 10.61 -17.33 9.60
CA ILE A 504 11.56 -17.33 8.47
C ILE A 504 12.48 -16.11 8.55
N MET A 505 11.94 -14.92 8.81
CA MET A 505 12.73 -13.69 8.90
C MET A 505 13.73 -13.74 10.06
N GLN A 506 13.33 -14.28 11.22
CA GLN A 506 14.24 -14.51 12.34
C GLN A 506 15.33 -15.53 12.00
N ALA A 507 15.00 -16.61 11.28
CA ALA A 507 15.99 -17.58 10.80
C ALA A 507 16.97 -16.94 9.80
N ARG A 508 16.50 -16.10 8.87
CA ARG A 508 17.35 -15.34 7.93
C ARG A 508 18.29 -14.39 8.64
N LEU A 509 17.83 -13.75 9.71
CA LEU A 509 18.67 -12.89 10.56
C LEU A 509 19.75 -13.72 11.27
N ALA A 510 19.37 -14.84 11.87
CA ALA A 510 20.29 -15.75 12.55
C ALA A 510 21.33 -16.37 11.60
N ALA A 511 20.94 -16.68 10.36
CA ALA A 511 21.83 -17.14 9.28
C ALA A 511 22.69 -16.02 8.66
N GLY A 512 22.44 -14.75 9.03
CA GLY A 512 23.17 -13.59 8.52
C GLY A 512 22.83 -13.19 7.07
N TRP A 513 21.67 -13.62 6.55
CA TRP A 513 21.19 -13.25 5.21
C TRP A 513 20.67 -11.81 5.15
N ILE A 514 20.14 -11.33 6.27
CA ILE A 514 19.60 -9.98 6.45
C ILE A 514 20.17 -9.35 7.71
N THR A 515 20.12 -8.02 7.80
CA THR A 515 20.53 -7.28 9.01
C THR A 515 19.32 -6.88 9.85
N GLU A 516 19.53 -6.56 11.14
CA GLU A 516 18.45 -6.02 12.00
C GLU A 516 17.80 -4.75 11.40
N ALA A 517 18.56 -3.97 10.64
CA ALA A 517 18.06 -2.77 9.96
C ALA A 517 17.16 -3.09 8.75
N ASP A 518 17.25 -4.29 8.19
CA ASP A 518 16.39 -4.75 7.11
C ASP A 518 15.09 -5.35 7.65
N LEU A 519 15.13 -5.99 8.83
CA LEU A 519 13.94 -6.48 9.54
C LEU A 519 13.02 -5.34 10.02
N ALA A 520 13.57 -4.14 10.24
CA ALA A 520 12.84 -2.95 10.69
C ALA A 520 12.19 -2.14 9.54
N LYS A 521 12.39 -2.55 8.28
CA LYS A 521 11.66 -1.99 7.14
C LYS A 521 10.38 -2.81 6.94
N PRO A 522 9.21 -2.16 6.73
CA PRO A 522 8.03 -2.90 6.30
C PRO A 522 8.36 -3.64 4.99
N SER A 523 7.94 -4.90 4.89
CA SER A 523 8.17 -5.74 3.72
C SER A 523 7.49 -5.11 2.49
N ASP A 524 8.26 -4.85 1.44
CA ASP A 524 7.77 -4.35 0.15
C ASP A 524 7.13 -5.48 -0.72
N ASP A 525 6.94 -6.68 -0.17
CA ASP A 525 6.56 -7.89 -0.93
C ASP A 525 5.04 -8.07 -1.15
N GLU A 526 4.20 -7.13 -0.70
CA GLU A 526 2.78 -7.10 -1.09
C GLU A 526 2.58 -6.76 -2.59
N GLU A 527 3.60 -6.26 -3.31
CA GLU A 527 3.47 -5.86 -4.72
C GLU A 527 3.74 -6.98 -5.75
N ALA A 528 4.20 -8.18 -5.36
CA ALA A 528 4.66 -9.20 -6.30
C ALA A 528 3.72 -10.41 -6.51
N ALA A 529 2.72 -10.64 -5.65
CA ALA A 529 1.88 -11.84 -5.71
C ALA A 529 0.67 -11.76 -6.67
N ASP A 530 0.33 -10.56 -7.19
CA ASP A 530 -0.82 -10.36 -8.09
C ASP A 530 -0.46 -10.50 -9.60
N GLY A 531 0.73 -11.04 -9.89
CA GLY A 531 1.36 -10.94 -11.22
C GLY A 531 1.19 -12.12 -12.19
N ASP A 532 0.83 -13.32 -11.75
CA ASP A 532 1.04 -14.52 -12.59
C ASP A 532 -0.20 -15.37 -12.95
N ASP A 533 -1.42 -14.89 -12.66
CA ASP A 533 -2.65 -15.65 -12.96
C ASP A 533 -3.39 -15.22 -14.25
N ALA A 534 -2.67 -14.57 -15.20
CA ALA A 534 -3.25 -14.06 -16.44
C ALA A 534 -2.45 -14.45 -17.70
N ALA A 535 -2.07 -15.72 -17.84
CA ALA A 535 -1.45 -16.20 -19.07
C ALA A 535 -1.76 -17.66 -19.45
N SER A 536 -3.03 -18.09 -19.43
CA SER A 536 -3.43 -19.22 -20.27
C SER A 536 -4.91 -19.20 -20.65
N GLU A 537 -5.24 -18.52 -21.76
CA GLU A 537 -6.33 -18.94 -22.65
C GLU A 537 -6.36 -18.05 -23.90
N ALA A 538 -5.60 -18.42 -24.93
CA ALA A 538 -5.86 -17.97 -26.30
C ALA A 538 -5.18 -18.90 -27.29
N HIS A 539 -5.94 -19.84 -27.88
CA HIS A 539 -5.89 -20.15 -29.32
C HIS A 539 -7.01 -21.14 -29.75
N PRO A 540 -7.39 -21.19 -31.04
CA PRO A 540 -8.71 -20.73 -31.47
C PRO A 540 -9.58 -21.83 -32.13
N ALA A 541 -10.87 -21.54 -32.26
CA ALA A 541 -11.73 -22.01 -33.35
C ALA A 541 -12.72 -20.90 -33.73
#